data_AF-A0A136LMD8-F1
#
_entry.id   AF-A0A136LMD8-F1
#
_cell.length_a   1.000
_cell.length_b   1.000
_cell.length_c   1.000
_cell.angle_alpha   90.00
_cell.angle_beta   90.00
_cell.angle_gamma   90.00
#
_symmetry.space_group_name_H-M   'P 1'
#
loop_
_entity.id
_entity.type
_entity.pdbx_description
1 polymer ?
#
loop_
_entity_poly.entity_id
_entity_poly.type
_entity_poly.pdbx_seq_one_letter_code
_entity_poly.pdbx_strand_id
1 'polypeptide(L)'
;MLRTALLLIITVFGILALPLQAQERLPVLELLASDADARFGLFLTAIDAAGLADEIAALDNATLLAPTDQAMIEAMNFLGFSQQSFLADSAALAEILRLHILPERLFFRNLSAGASVDTLGGETVDFALHGGILWAHNARVSDVDNLAAFGVVVHVLDGLILPSGMQERASTNRAQLRVAHLLLDDRPIDLYLNGNPGRLQGLEAGQLSGWMDIAAGEQHLAIAFAESGALAADLNVVIAPESWVTLAVLSEDGGERAQLIPLVEDYAPLPLGQARLSFFNGIEGSTGLDLLADGQVFAGGVAFPGVIGENDGFVILPLPVATYDFVVAATANPEIVVLNAPDIRLRDGYNVFMAAVGTPVSSRILIFETNVNVERAFAEERHAS
;
A
#
# COMPACT_ATOMS: atom_id res chain seq x y z
N MET A 1 -92.92 19.00 3.37
CA MET A 1 -92.91 20.40 3.83
C MET A 1 -91.60 20.65 4.55
N LEU A 2 -90.95 21.75 4.16
CA LEU A 2 -89.71 22.32 4.68
C LEU A 2 -89.74 22.53 6.20
N ARG A 3 -88.62 22.28 6.92
CA ARG A 3 -88.04 23.19 7.94
C ARG A 3 -86.78 22.61 8.60
N THR A 4 -85.65 23.05 8.04
CA THR A 4 -84.39 23.46 8.67
C THR A 4 -84.32 23.48 10.22
N ALA A 5 -83.29 22.81 10.76
CA ALA A 5 -82.60 23.24 11.98
C ALA A 5 -81.10 22.96 11.81
N LEU A 6 -80.34 24.05 11.78
CA LEU A 6 -78.88 24.15 11.67
C LEU A 6 -78.28 23.79 13.04
N LEU A 7 -77.43 22.75 13.12
CA LEU A 7 -76.60 22.49 14.29
C LEU A 7 -75.14 22.76 13.93
N LEU A 8 -74.57 23.77 14.57
CA LEU A 8 -73.20 24.22 14.42
C LEU A 8 -72.28 23.18 15.09
N ILE A 9 -71.56 22.37 14.31
CA ILE A 9 -70.48 21.52 14.83
C ILE A 9 -69.20 22.35 14.76
N ILE A 10 -68.75 22.87 15.91
CA ILE A 10 -67.40 23.41 16.07
C ILE A 10 -66.47 22.21 16.22
N THR A 11 -65.88 21.77 15.11
CA THR A 11 -64.80 20.80 15.13
C THR A 11 -63.51 21.53 15.54
N VAL A 12 -63.13 21.41 16.81
CA VAL A 12 -61.81 21.84 17.27
C VAL A 12 -60.78 20.90 16.65
N PHE A 13 -60.19 21.32 15.53
CA PHE A 13 -58.98 20.70 14.99
C PHE A 13 -57.82 21.12 15.89
N GLY A 14 -57.57 20.34 16.94
CA GLY A 14 -56.31 20.40 17.67
C GLY A 14 -55.21 19.94 16.71
N ILE A 15 -54.50 20.89 16.11
CA ILE A 15 -53.23 20.60 15.45
C ILE A 15 -52.29 20.13 16.56
N LEU A 16 -52.09 18.82 16.62
CA LEU A 16 -50.98 18.25 17.37
C LEU A 16 -49.71 18.72 16.66
N ALA A 17 -49.18 19.87 17.08
CA ALA A 17 -47.84 20.27 16.74
C ALA A 17 -46.92 19.26 17.44
N LEU A 18 -46.60 18.17 16.75
CA LEU A 18 -45.46 17.36 17.12
C LEU A 18 -44.29 18.34 17.13
N PRO A 19 -43.59 18.55 18.26
CA PRO A 19 -42.33 19.25 18.21
C PRO A 19 -41.51 18.52 17.15
N LEU A 20 -41.08 19.24 16.13
CA LEU A 20 -40.03 18.77 15.24
C LEU A 20 -38.87 18.48 16.19
N GLN A 21 -38.70 17.22 16.58
CA GLN A 21 -37.55 16.83 17.37
C GLN A 21 -36.37 17.24 16.51
N ALA A 22 -35.63 18.26 16.94
CA ALA A 22 -34.30 18.49 16.41
C ALA A 22 -33.63 17.13 16.51
N GLN A 23 -33.23 16.55 15.37
CA GLN A 23 -32.44 15.34 15.37
C GLN A 23 -31.27 15.62 16.32
N GLU A 24 -31.26 15.00 17.50
CA GLU A 24 -30.12 15.13 18.41
C GLU A 24 -28.95 14.53 17.66
N ARG A 25 -28.03 15.41 17.23
CA ARG A 25 -26.82 14.99 16.54
C ARG A 25 -25.86 14.48 17.60
N LEU A 26 -25.16 13.40 17.28
CA LEU A 26 -24.14 12.86 18.16
C LEU A 26 -22.98 13.85 18.29
N PRO A 27 -22.33 13.94 19.46
CA PRO A 27 -21.02 14.55 19.61
C PRO A 27 -20.02 13.97 18.61
N VAL A 28 -19.02 14.75 18.19
CA VAL A 28 -18.12 14.37 17.09
C VAL A 28 -17.37 13.04 17.33
N LEU A 29 -16.87 12.80 18.55
CA LEU A 29 -16.18 11.54 18.87
C LEU A 29 -17.12 10.34 18.87
N GLU A 30 -18.37 10.52 19.34
CA GLU A 30 -19.39 9.47 19.32
C GLU A 30 -19.89 9.19 17.90
N LEU A 31 -19.98 10.22 17.05
CA LEU A 31 -20.28 10.08 15.63
C LEU A 31 -19.24 9.19 14.94
N LEU A 32 -17.95 9.44 15.18
CA LEU A 32 -16.87 8.63 14.61
C LEU A 32 -16.87 7.20 15.18
N ALA A 33 -17.07 7.04 16.49
CA ALA A 33 -17.08 5.73 17.14
C ALA A 33 -18.28 4.85 16.75
N SER A 34 -19.39 5.47 16.31
CA SER A 34 -20.60 4.78 15.86
C SER A 34 -20.68 4.57 14.35
N ASP A 35 -19.59 4.86 13.62
CA ASP A 35 -19.49 4.61 12.19
C ASP A 35 -19.77 3.14 11.87
N ALA A 36 -20.74 2.89 10.98
CA ALA A 36 -21.22 1.54 10.69
C ALA A 36 -20.15 0.64 10.07
N ASP A 37 -19.19 1.26 9.37
CA ASP A 37 -18.08 0.58 8.71
C ASP A 37 -16.82 0.51 9.60
N ALA A 38 -16.90 0.99 10.85
CA ALA A 38 -15.81 1.02 11.83
C ALA A 38 -14.50 1.64 11.28
N ARG A 39 -14.62 2.70 10.48
CA ARG A 39 -13.48 3.27 9.72
C ARG A 39 -12.50 4.12 10.53
N PHE A 40 -12.76 4.38 11.82
CA PHE A 40 -12.04 5.40 12.60
C PHE A 40 -11.42 4.88 13.91
N GLY A 41 -11.31 3.56 14.10
CA GLY A 41 -10.83 2.98 15.36
C GLY A 41 -9.38 3.38 15.68
N LEU A 42 -8.49 3.37 14.69
CA LEU A 42 -7.10 3.81 14.82
C LEU A 42 -7.00 5.33 14.97
N PHE A 43 -7.82 6.09 14.25
CA PHE A 43 -7.86 7.55 14.40
C PHE A 43 -8.30 7.98 15.80
N LEU A 44 -9.34 7.34 16.36
CA LEU A 44 -9.78 7.58 17.74
C LEU A 44 -8.71 7.19 18.76
N THR A 45 -8.04 6.04 18.56
CA THR A 45 -6.91 5.62 19.40
C THR A 45 -5.77 6.64 19.35
N ALA A 46 -5.50 7.22 18.18
CA ALA A 46 -4.49 8.26 18.01
C ALA A 46 -4.86 9.56 18.72
N ILE A 47 -6.14 9.98 18.65
CA ILE A 47 -6.66 11.13 19.39
C ILE A 47 -6.44 10.96 20.90
N ASP A 48 -6.75 9.78 21.43
CA ASP A 48 -6.55 9.47 22.85
C ASP A 48 -5.06 9.47 23.23
N ALA A 49 -4.21 8.83 22.42
CA ALA A 49 -2.76 8.79 22.64
C ALA A 49 -2.11 10.18 22.61
N ALA A 50 -2.61 11.07 21.74
CA ALA A 50 -2.18 12.47 21.63
C ALA A 50 -2.75 13.38 22.72
N GLY A 51 -3.71 12.91 23.53
CA GLY A 51 -4.38 13.71 24.55
C GLY A 51 -5.30 14.80 23.98
N LEU A 52 -5.85 14.59 22.79
CA LEU A 52 -6.69 15.59 22.08
C LEU A 52 -8.20 15.36 22.24
N ALA A 53 -8.63 14.33 22.98
CA ALA A 53 -10.04 13.99 23.13
C ALA A 53 -10.88 15.17 23.64
N ASP A 54 -10.43 15.86 24.70
CA ASP A 54 -11.13 17.01 25.26
C ASP A 54 -11.13 18.21 24.30
N GLU A 55 -10.04 18.44 23.57
CA GLU A 55 -9.92 19.51 22.57
C GLU A 55 -10.92 19.30 21.42
N ILE A 56 -11.01 18.07 20.90
CA ILE A 56 -11.93 17.70 19.82
C ILE A 56 -13.39 17.70 20.31
N ALA A 57 -13.65 17.22 21.52
CA ALA A 57 -15.00 17.25 22.11
C ALA A 57 -15.52 18.68 22.35
N ALA A 58 -14.61 19.64 22.57
CA ALA A 58 -14.93 21.05 22.79
C ALA A 58 -15.09 21.88 21.50
N LEU A 59 -14.93 21.27 20.31
CA LEU A 59 -15.09 21.97 19.05
C LEU A 59 -16.52 22.50 18.89
N ASP A 60 -16.62 23.76 18.43
CA ASP A 60 -17.88 24.42 18.07
C ASP A 60 -17.69 25.14 16.75
N ASN A 61 -18.64 24.97 15.83
CA ASN A 61 -18.61 25.55 14.49
C ASN A 61 -17.26 25.40 13.78
N ALA A 62 -16.69 24.19 13.85
CA ALA A 62 -15.41 23.81 13.26
C ALA A 62 -15.59 22.74 12.17
N THR A 63 -14.48 22.37 11.52
CA THR A 63 -14.43 21.23 10.60
C THR A 63 -13.35 20.25 11.05
N LEU A 64 -13.68 18.96 11.08
CA LEU A 64 -12.75 17.88 11.34
C LEU A 64 -12.54 17.07 10.05
N LEU A 65 -11.30 16.96 9.60
CA LEU A 65 -10.88 16.11 8.50
C LEU A 65 -10.52 14.74 9.10
N ALA A 66 -11.42 13.76 9.05
CA ALA A 66 -11.22 12.48 9.70
C ALA A 66 -10.57 11.46 8.75
N PRO A 67 -9.28 11.13 8.90
CA PRO A 67 -8.65 10.06 8.14
C PRO A 67 -9.26 8.70 8.53
N THR A 68 -9.42 7.82 7.56
CA THR A 68 -9.79 6.42 7.82
C THR A 68 -8.63 5.63 8.43
N ASP A 69 -8.91 4.49 9.05
CA ASP A 69 -7.91 3.57 9.57
C ASP A 69 -6.94 3.10 8.48
N GLN A 70 -7.45 2.88 7.26
CA GLN A 70 -6.61 2.56 6.11
C GLN A 70 -5.67 3.71 5.75
N ALA A 71 -6.16 4.96 5.76
CA ALA A 71 -5.32 6.13 5.52
C ALA A 71 -4.21 6.29 6.56
N MET A 72 -4.51 6.02 7.84
CA MET A 72 -3.53 6.01 8.92
C MET A 72 -2.47 4.92 8.69
N ILE A 73 -2.88 3.70 8.34
CA ILE A 73 -1.98 2.57 8.04
C ILE A 73 -1.05 2.90 6.86
N GLU A 74 -1.59 3.44 5.78
CA GLU A 74 -0.80 3.82 4.61
C GLU A 74 0.21 4.92 4.93
N ALA A 75 -0.16 5.91 5.75
CA ALA A 75 0.76 6.94 6.19
C ALA A 75 1.87 6.36 7.09
N MET A 76 1.56 5.46 8.02
CA MET A 76 2.57 4.78 8.85
C MET A 76 3.54 3.97 7.99
N ASN A 77 3.03 3.21 7.02
CA ASN A 77 3.85 2.45 6.08
C ASN A 77 4.74 3.36 5.24
N PHE A 78 4.18 4.46 4.74
CA PHE A 78 4.91 5.48 4.00
C PHE A 78 6.03 6.14 4.81
N LEU A 79 5.83 6.29 6.12
CA LEU A 79 6.82 6.88 7.03
C LEU A 79 7.78 5.84 7.64
N GLY A 80 7.54 4.55 7.43
CA GLY A 80 8.33 3.46 8.02
C GLY A 80 8.09 3.26 9.51
N PHE A 81 6.91 3.62 10.03
CA PHE A 81 6.55 3.41 11.44
C PHE A 81 5.69 2.16 11.62
N SER A 82 5.88 1.49 12.76
CA SER A 82 4.87 0.56 13.27
C SER A 82 3.78 1.35 13.98
N GLN A 83 2.59 0.77 14.12
CA GLN A 83 1.52 1.38 14.92
C GLN A 83 1.99 1.72 16.34
N GLN A 84 2.79 0.86 16.97
CA GLN A 84 3.29 1.13 18.32
C GLN A 84 4.22 2.34 18.36
N SER A 85 5.16 2.48 17.43
CA SER A 85 6.09 3.61 17.42
C SER A 85 5.39 4.91 17.01
N PHE A 86 4.43 4.83 16.07
CA PHE A 86 3.62 5.97 15.67
C PHE A 86 2.77 6.53 16.81
N LEU A 87 2.14 5.66 17.61
CA LEU A 87 1.32 6.08 18.76
C LEU A 87 2.13 6.49 20.00
N ALA A 88 3.42 6.18 20.05
CA ALA A 88 4.26 6.45 21.21
C ALA A 88 4.72 7.92 21.32
N ASP A 89 4.86 8.63 20.19
CA ASP A 89 5.23 10.04 20.16
C ASP A 89 3.99 10.93 20.19
N SER A 90 3.41 11.10 21.38
CA SER A 90 2.17 11.88 21.57
C SER A 90 2.30 13.34 21.16
N ALA A 91 3.50 13.92 21.21
CA ALA A 91 3.75 15.31 20.83
C ALA A 91 3.68 15.46 19.31
N ALA A 92 4.45 14.66 18.57
CA ALA A 92 4.40 14.65 17.10
C ALA A 92 3.01 14.26 16.60
N LEU A 93 2.36 13.29 17.26
CA LEU A 93 1.00 12.90 16.91
C LEU A 93 0.00 14.03 17.13
N ALA A 94 0.09 14.77 18.23
CA ALA A 94 -0.78 15.92 18.46
C ALA A 94 -0.60 17.02 17.40
N GLU A 95 0.63 17.25 16.93
CA GLU A 95 0.90 18.18 15.82
C GLU A 95 0.23 17.71 14.52
N ILE A 96 0.41 16.43 14.15
CA ILE A 96 -0.23 15.81 12.97
C ILE A 96 -1.76 15.92 13.06
N LEU A 97 -2.35 15.56 14.20
CA LEU A 97 -3.80 15.53 14.36
C LEU A 97 -4.42 16.94 14.37
N ARG A 98 -3.71 17.97 14.84
CA ARG A 98 -4.21 19.35 14.74
C ARG A 98 -4.26 19.90 13.32
N LEU A 99 -3.46 19.35 12.38
CA LEU A 99 -3.59 19.65 10.94
C LEU A 99 -4.94 19.19 10.36
N HIS A 100 -5.67 18.34 11.07
CA HIS A 100 -6.96 17.84 10.66
C HIS A 100 -8.13 18.66 11.22
N ILE A 101 -7.85 19.72 11.98
CA ILE A 101 -8.89 20.56 12.59
C ILE A 101 -8.84 21.94 11.95
N LEU A 102 -9.92 22.34 11.29
CA LEU A 102 -10.11 23.67 10.73
C LEU A 102 -10.99 24.49 11.69
N PRO A 103 -10.58 25.71 12.10
CA PRO A 103 -11.29 26.53 13.06
C PRO A 103 -12.56 27.20 12.50
N GLU A 104 -13.07 26.71 11.36
CA GLU A 104 -14.25 27.22 10.68
C GLU A 104 -15.16 26.07 10.27
N ARG A 105 -16.47 26.32 10.26
CA ARG A 105 -17.48 25.37 9.78
C ARG A 105 -17.59 25.43 8.26
N LEU A 106 -17.01 24.44 7.59
CA LEU A 106 -16.87 24.39 6.14
C LEU A 106 -17.56 23.15 5.59
N PHE A 107 -18.58 23.39 4.77
CA PHE A 107 -19.23 22.34 4.00
C PHE A 107 -18.53 22.15 2.66
N PHE A 108 -18.83 21.08 1.93
CA PHE A 108 -18.29 20.79 0.60
C PHE A 108 -18.38 22.00 -0.34
N ARG A 109 -19.53 22.72 -0.32
CA ARG A 109 -19.72 23.94 -1.13
C ARG A 109 -18.72 25.06 -0.83
N ASN A 110 -18.18 25.12 0.38
CA ASN A 110 -17.17 26.10 0.78
C ASN A 110 -15.79 25.70 0.25
N LEU A 111 -15.49 24.40 0.23
CA LEU A 111 -14.18 23.84 -0.13
C LEU A 111 -14.02 23.65 -1.64
N SER A 112 -15.09 23.23 -2.33
CA SER A 112 -15.09 22.85 -3.75
C SER A 112 -14.68 23.96 -4.73
N ALA A 113 -14.63 25.22 -4.29
CA ALA A 113 -14.23 26.36 -5.11
C ALA A 113 -12.72 26.65 -5.10
N GLY A 114 -11.91 25.81 -4.44
CA GLY A 114 -10.46 26.04 -4.33
C GLY A 114 -10.08 26.82 -3.09
N ALA A 115 -10.54 26.39 -1.90
CA ALA A 115 -10.25 27.08 -0.64
C ALA A 115 -8.87 26.70 -0.09
N SER A 116 -8.20 27.65 0.57
CA SER A 116 -7.02 27.41 1.40
C SER A 116 -7.38 27.81 2.82
N VAL A 117 -7.22 26.90 3.78
CA VAL A 117 -7.74 27.06 5.15
C VAL A 117 -6.68 26.76 6.18
N ASP A 118 -6.44 27.68 7.11
CA ASP A 118 -5.51 27.47 8.22
C ASP A 118 -6.04 26.43 9.20
N THR A 119 -5.16 25.51 9.61
CA THR A 119 -5.48 24.47 10.60
C THR A 119 -5.12 24.92 12.01
N LEU A 120 -5.61 24.21 13.04
CA LEU A 120 -5.12 24.38 14.40
C LEU A 120 -3.66 23.93 14.58
N GLY A 121 -3.10 23.20 13.61
CA GLY A 121 -1.70 22.80 13.58
C GLY A 121 -0.76 23.89 13.06
N GLY A 122 -1.29 25.02 12.58
CA GLY A 122 -0.49 26.16 12.11
C GLY A 122 -0.01 26.08 10.66
N GLU A 123 -0.35 25.02 9.94
CA GLU A 123 -0.19 24.93 8.47
C GLU A 123 -1.56 25.07 7.79
N THR A 124 -1.55 25.49 6.52
CA THR A 124 -2.75 25.66 5.70
C THR A 124 -3.04 24.37 4.93
N VAL A 125 -4.32 24.02 4.76
CA VAL A 125 -4.78 22.94 3.89
C VAL A 125 -5.42 23.52 2.64
N ASP A 126 -4.85 23.15 1.49
CA ASP A 126 -5.38 23.52 0.17
C ASP A 126 -6.41 22.50 -0.30
N PHE A 127 -7.56 22.98 -0.76
CA PHE A 127 -8.63 22.16 -1.30
C PHE A 127 -8.76 22.36 -2.80
N ALA A 128 -8.97 21.27 -3.53
CA ALA A 128 -9.15 21.33 -4.98
C ALA A 128 -10.13 20.26 -5.48
N LEU A 129 -10.81 20.56 -6.58
CA LEU A 129 -11.67 19.61 -7.28
C LEU A 129 -10.95 19.07 -8.50
N HIS A 130 -10.57 17.79 -8.47
CA HIS A 130 -9.94 17.10 -9.60
C HIS A 130 -10.86 15.98 -10.06
N GLY A 131 -11.31 16.05 -11.33
CA GLY A 131 -12.20 15.03 -11.90
C GLY A 131 -13.55 14.90 -11.17
N GLY A 132 -14.01 15.94 -10.48
CA GLY A 132 -15.24 15.91 -9.67
C GLY A 132 -15.06 15.34 -8.26
N ILE A 133 -13.85 14.98 -7.88
CA ILE A 133 -13.49 14.51 -6.53
C ILE A 133 -12.82 15.66 -5.77
N LEU A 134 -13.21 15.88 -4.52
CA LEU A 134 -12.58 16.86 -3.64
C LEU A 134 -11.31 16.26 -3.04
N TRP A 135 -10.25 17.06 -3.02
CA TRP A 135 -8.95 16.73 -2.45
C TRP A 135 -8.60 17.78 -1.39
N ALA A 136 -7.97 17.33 -0.31
CA ALA A 136 -7.35 18.14 0.72
C ALA A 136 -5.84 17.86 0.67
N HIS A 137 -5.06 18.78 0.14
CA HIS A 137 -3.73 18.50 -0.42
C HIS A 137 -3.81 17.27 -1.36
N ASN A 138 -3.09 16.21 -0.99
CA ASN A 138 -3.01 14.95 -1.74
C ASN A 138 -3.91 13.86 -1.15
N ALA A 139 -4.75 14.18 -0.16
CA ALA A 139 -5.70 13.26 0.43
C ALA A 139 -7.07 13.41 -0.25
N ARG A 140 -7.57 12.32 -0.82
CA ARG A 140 -8.93 12.26 -1.37
C ARG A 140 -9.94 12.39 -0.24
N VAL A 141 -10.94 13.26 -0.42
CA VAL A 141 -12.09 13.35 0.49
C VAL A 141 -13.17 12.39 -0.01
N SER A 142 -13.41 11.31 0.75
CA SER A 142 -14.28 10.20 0.34
C SER A 142 -15.73 10.33 0.78
N ASP A 143 -15.96 11.08 1.86
CA ASP A 143 -17.30 11.39 2.36
C ASP A 143 -17.33 12.80 2.95
N VAL A 144 -18.41 13.54 2.74
CA VAL A 144 -18.47 14.98 2.99
C VAL A 144 -19.72 15.38 3.76
N ASP A 145 -19.63 16.50 4.46
CA ASP A 145 -20.77 17.14 5.13
C ASP A 145 -21.41 16.30 6.25
N ASN A 146 -20.64 15.44 6.91
CA ASN A 146 -21.08 14.67 8.08
C ASN A 146 -21.22 15.59 9.29
N LEU A 147 -22.44 16.05 9.55
CA LEU A 147 -22.70 17.09 10.56
C LEU A 147 -22.97 16.48 11.96
N ALA A 148 -22.06 16.76 12.88
CA ALA A 148 -22.14 16.40 14.30
C ALA A 148 -22.85 17.50 15.14
N ALA A 149 -22.94 17.29 16.45
CA ALA A 149 -23.38 18.31 17.41
C ALA A 149 -22.50 19.58 17.35
N PHE A 150 -22.99 20.67 17.93
CA PHE A 150 -22.26 21.95 18.04
C PHE A 150 -21.76 22.52 16.69
N GLY A 151 -22.44 22.16 15.59
CA GLY A 151 -22.10 22.66 14.27
C GLY A 151 -20.77 22.15 13.71
N VAL A 152 -20.19 21.08 14.26
CA VAL A 152 -18.96 20.48 13.72
C VAL A 152 -19.27 19.69 12.45
N VAL A 153 -18.55 19.97 11.37
CA VAL A 153 -18.65 19.23 10.10
C VAL A 153 -17.48 18.28 9.98
N VAL A 154 -17.74 17.01 9.68
CA VAL A 154 -16.71 16.00 9.42
C VAL A 154 -16.63 15.74 7.92
N HIS A 155 -15.42 15.76 7.37
CA HIS A 155 -15.11 15.22 6.04
C HIS A 155 -14.16 14.05 6.21
N VAL A 156 -14.46 12.93 5.57
CA VAL A 156 -13.67 11.70 5.67
C VAL A 156 -12.57 11.70 4.61
N LEU A 157 -11.35 11.37 5.02
CA LEU A 157 -10.18 11.36 4.15
C LEU A 157 -9.67 9.92 3.93
N ASP A 158 -9.39 9.60 2.67
CA ASP A 158 -8.59 8.44 2.26
C ASP A 158 -7.09 8.80 2.23
N GLY A 159 -6.64 9.62 3.19
CA GLY A 159 -5.24 10.04 3.35
C GLY A 159 -5.03 10.76 4.69
N LEU A 160 -3.78 10.79 5.17
CA LEU A 160 -3.39 11.51 6.38
C LEU A 160 -2.64 12.79 5.99
N ILE A 161 -3.08 13.94 6.50
CA ILE A 161 -2.36 15.20 6.30
C ILE A 161 -1.15 15.21 7.24
N LEU A 162 0.04 15.24 6.64
CA LEU A 162 1.31 15.24 7.37
C LEU A 162 1.92 16.66 7.39
N PRO A 163 2.73 17.01 8.39
CA PRO A 163 3.52 18.25 8.36
C PRO A 163 4.42 18.31 7.13
N SER A 164 4.57 19.48 6.51
CA SER A 164 5.35 19.67 5.27
C SER A 164 6.77 19.11 5.33
N GLY A 165 7.48 19.30 6.45
CA GLY A 165 8.84 18.75 6.63
C GLY A 165 8.89 17.22 6.70
N MET A 166 7.81 16.57 7.18
CA MET A 166 7.70 15.11 7.19
C MET A 166 7.40 14.58 5.79
N GLN A 167 6.55 15.27 5.03
CA GLN A 167 6.27 14.95 3.63
C GLN A 167 7.53 15.03 2.77
N GLU A 168 8.33 16.10 2.90
CA GLU A 168 9.56 16.29 2.13
C GLU A 168 10.58 15.16 2.41
N ARG A 169 10.79 14.82 3.68
CA ARG A 169 11.70 13.73 4.07
C ARG A 169 11.24 12.38 3.54
N ALA A 170 9.94 12.11 3.59
CA ALA A 170 9.39 10.85 3.11
C ALA A 170 9.39 10.78 1.57
N SER A 171 9.21 11.90 0.87
CA SER A 171 9.26 11.96 -0.60
C SER A 171 10.64 11.68 -1.19
N THR A 172 11.70 12.06 -0.49
CA THR A 172 13.10 11.88 -0.92
C THR A 172 13.72 10.56 -0.48
N ASN A 173 13.05 9.82 0.40
CA ASN A 173 13.54 8.58 0.98
C ASN A 173 12.58 7.41 0.66
N ARG A 174 12.29 7.20 -0.63
CA ARG A 174 11.39 6.14 -1.12
C ARG A 174 12.14 5.06 -1.87
N ALA A 175 11.54 3.88 -1.94
CA ALA A 175 11.96 2.77 -2.79
C ALA A 175 10.73 2.04 -3.37
N GLN A 176 10.95 1.17 -4.34
CA GLN A 176 9.92 0.31 -4.93
C GLN A 176 10.06 -1.10 -4.40
N LEU A 177 8.95 -1.68 -3.92
CA LEU A 177 8.87 -3.06 -3.47
C LEU A 177 7.81 -3.80 -4.29
N ARG A 178 8.11 -5.02 -4.72
CA ARG A 178 7.11 -6.00 -5.16
C ARG A 178 7.39 -7.35 -4.54
N VAL A 179 6.42 -8.25 -4.58
CA VAL A 179 6.52 -9.58 -3.98
C VAL A 179 6.36 -10.64 -5.06
N ALA A 180 7.27 -11.61 -5.08
CA ALA A 180 7.17 -12.81 -5.88
C ALA A 180 6.79 -13.98 -4.96
N HIS A 181 5.59 -14.54 -5.13
CA HIS A 181 5.16 -15.68 -4.34
C HIS A 181 5.70 -16.97 -4.95
N LEU A 182 6.81 -17.47 -4.39
CA LEU A 182 7.55 -18.60 -4.94
C LEU A 182 7.52 -19.84 -4.03
N LEU A 183 6.66 -19.85 -3.00
CA LEU A 183 6.43 -21.02 -2.16
C LEU A 183 5.93 -22.21 -2.99
N LEU A 184 6.25 -23.40 -2.49
CA LEU A 184 5.64 -24.67 -2.92
C LEU A 184 4.22 -24.84 -2.40
N ASP A 185 3.87 -24.09 -1.36
CA ASP A 185 2.52 -23.99 -0.79
C ASP A 185 1.67 -23.07 -1.67
N ASP A 186 0.43 -23.50 -1.95
CA ASP A 186 -0.49 -22.78 -2.83
C ASP A 186 -1.33 -21.72 -2.11
N ARG A 187 -1.23 -21.62 -0.77
CA ARG A 187 -2.01 -20.66 0.03
C ARG A 187 -1.65 -19.21 -0.31
N PRO A 188 -2.64 -18.34 -0.54
CA PRO A 188 -2.39 -16.92 -0.79
C PRO A 188 -1.69 -16.24 0.38
N ILE A 189 -0.92 -15.19 0.08
CA ILE A 189 -0.15 -14.44 1.07
C ILE A 189 -0.46 -12.95 1.08
N ASP A 190 -0.32 -12.37 2.27
CA ASP A 190 -0.40 -10.93 2.53
C ASP A 190 0.97 -10.39 2.91
N LEU A 191 1.24 -9.13 2.55
CA LEU A 191 2.42 -8.40 2.97
C LEU A 191 2.09 -7.51 4.17
N TYR A 192 2.98 -7.51 5.16
CA TYR A 192 2.98 -6.58 6.28
C TYR A 192 4.28 -5.77 6.28
N LEU A 193 4.15 -4.47 6.54
CA LEU A 193 5.22 -3.49 6.61
C LEU A 193 5.28 -2.92 8.01
N ASN A 194 6.40 -3.14 8.71
CA ASN A 194 6.63 -2.67 10.07
C ASN A 194 5.50 -3.07 11.05
N GLY A 195 4.94 -4.27 10.84
CA GLY A 195 3.84 -4.81 11.63
C GLY A 195 2.44 -4.31 11.24
N ASN A 196 2.30 -3.37 10.31
CA ASN A 196 1.01 -2.95 9.76
C ASN A 196 0.69 -3.73 8.48
N PRO A 197 -0.59 -3.97 8.15
CA PRO A 197 -0.94 -4.58 6.86
C PRO A 197 -0.51 -3.67 5.70
N GLY A 198 0.11 -4.28 4.68
CA GLY A 198 0.47 -3.62 3.43
C GLY A 198 -0.67 -3.68 2.41
N ARG A 199 -0.49 -3.00 1.27
CA ARG A 199 -1.50 -2.95 0.20
C ARG A 199 -1.67 -4.27 -0.55
N LEU A 200 -0.68 -5.16 -0.48
CA LEU A 200 -0.74 -6.47 -1.10
C LEU A 200 -1.47 -7.44 -0.17
N GLN A 201 -2.64 -7.89 -0.60
CA GLN A 201 -3.46 -8.87 0.09
C GLN A 201 -3.85 -9.99 -0.90
N GLY A 202 -3.74 -11.25 -0.49
CA GLY A 202 -4.14 -12.42 -1.26
C GLY A 202 -3.35 -12.62 -2.55
N LEU A 203 -2.03 -12.41 -2.55
CA LEU A 203 -1.19 -12.77 -3.68
C LEU A 203 -1.19 -14.30 -3.81
N GLU A 204 -1.53 -14.84 -4.98
CA GLU A 204 -1.59 -16.29 -5.21
C GLU A 204 -0.20 -16.88 -5.50
N ALA A 205 -0.03 -18.18 -5.24
CA ALA A 205 1.21 -18.87 -5.54
C ALA A 205 1.59 -18.81 -7.03
N GLY A 206 2.86 -18.50 -7.29
CA GLY A 206 3.39 -18.32 -8.64
C GLY A 206 3.06 -16.97 -9.28
N GLN A 207 2.49 -16.01 -8.54
CA GLN A 207 2.27 -14.64 -9.01
C GLN A 207 3.39 -13.69 -8.58
N LEU A 208 3.48 -12.58 -9.33
CA LEU A 208 4.32 -11.43 -9.06
C LEU A 208 3.42 -10.22 -8.89
N SER A 209 3.53 -9.51 -7.76
CA SER A 209 2.74 -8.29 -7.54
C SER A 209 3.20 -7.15 -8.46
N GLY A 210 2.36 -6.12 -8.57
CA GLY A 210 2.80 -4.81 -9.05
C GLY A 210 3.79 -4.16 -8.06
N TRP A 211 4.44 -3.09 -8.52
CA TRP A 211 5.31 -2.27 -7.68
C TRP A 211 4.52 -1.41 -6.70
N MET A 212 5.03 -1.30 -5.49
CA MET A 212 4.48 -0.49 -4.40
C MET A 212 5.56 0.45 -3.89
N ASP A 213 5.17 1.67 -3.56
CA ASP A 213 6.09 2.58 -2.87
C ASP A 213 6.22 2.17 -1.41
N ILE A 214 7.45 2.16 -0.93
CA ILE A 214 7.77 1.97 0.49
C ILE A 214 8.79 3.02 0.94
N ALA A 215 8.87 3.24 2.25
CA ALA A 215 9.96 3.99 2.85
C ALA A 215 11.29 3.26 2.64
N ALA A 216 12.33 3.99 2.28
CA ALA A 216 13.70 3.51 2.34
C ALA A 216 14.24 3.59 3.79
N GLY A 217 15.32 2.88 4.07
CA GLY A 217 15.90 2.71 5.40
C GLY A 217 15.60 1.33 5.98
N GLU A 218 15.69 1.21 7.30
CA GLU A 218 15.35 -0.03 8.01
C GLU A 218 13.86 -0.32 7.89
N GLN A 219 13.53 -1.53 7.41
CA GLN A 219 12.17 -2.02 7.26
C GLN A 219 12.08 -3.42 7.86
N HIS A 220 10.97 -3.69 8.55
CA HIS A 220 10.56 -5.04 8.91
C HIS A 220 9.48 -5.49 7.92
N LEU A 221 9.80 -6.47 7.09
CA LEU A 221 8.90 -7.05 6.11
C LEU A 221 8.42 -8.39 6.64
N ALA A 222 7.11 -8.64 6.60
CA ALA A 222 6.54 -9.91 7.00
C ALA A 222 5.53 -10.40 5.98
N ILE A 223 5.49 -11.72 5.79
CA ILE A 223 4.52 -12.41 4.97
C ILE A 223 3.66 -13.28 5.86
N ALA A 224 2.34 -13.19 5.73
CA ALA A 224 1.38 -14.05 6.42
C ALA A 224 0.48 -14.77 5.41
N PHE A 225 -0.02 -15.95 5.78
CA PHE A 225 -1.01 -16.66 4.95
C PHE A 225 -2.37 -15.98 5.08
N ALA A 226 -2.91 -15.49 3.96
CA ALA A 226 -4.05 -14.57 3.92
C ALA A 226 -5.30 -15.10 4.64
N GLU A 227 -5.56 -16.40 4.51
CA GLU A 227 -6.75 -17.02 5.12
C GLU A 227 -6.68 -17.08 6.66
N SER A 228 -5.47 -17.17 7.21
CA SER A 228 -5.26 -17.46 8.64
C SER A 228 -4.62 -16.30 9.42
N GLY A 229 -3.96 -15.37 8.72
CA GLY A 229 -3.06 -14.38 9.32
C GLY A 229 -1.83 -14.98 9.98
N ALA A 230 -1.58 -16.29 9.84
CA ALA A 230 -0.41 -16.94 10.42
C ALA A 230 0.86 -16.47 9.70
N LEU A 231 1.86 -16.04 10.48
CA LEU A 231 3.16 -15.63 9.97
C LEU A 231 3.82 -16.79 9.21
N ALA A 232 4.16 -16.55 7.95
CA ALA A 232 4.92 -17.47 7.11
C ALA A 232 6.43 -17.22 7.28
N ALA A 233 6.85 -15.96 7.12
CA ALA A 233 8.24 -15.52 7.28
C ALA A 233 8.33 -14.02 7.51
N ASP A 234 9.42 -13.56 8.12
CA ASP A 234 9.73 -12.15 8.30
C ASP A 234 11.23 -11.86 8.11
N LEU A 235 11.53 -10.59 7.87
CA LEU A 235 12.89 -10.12 7.60
C LEU A 235 13.05 -8.65 8.01
N ASN A 236 14.11 -8.37 8.77
CA ASN A 236 14.63 -7.01 8.90
C ASN A 236 15.61 -6.74 7.78
N VAL A 237 15.37 -5.70 6.99
CA VAL A 237 16.18 -5.34 5.82
C VAL A 237 16.39 -3.84 5.75
N VAL A 238 17.57 -3.42 5.26
CA VAL A 238 17.82 -2.02 4.92
C VAL A 238 17.54 -1.84 3.44
N ILE A 239 16.50 -1.07 3.12
CA ILE A 239 16.12 -0.73 1.75
C ILE A 239 16.82 0.57 1.35
N ALA A 240 17.60 0.54 0.26
CA ALA A 240 18.27 1.74 -0.22
C ALA A 240 17.26 2.72 -0.88
N PRO A 241 17.45 4.04 -0.76
CA PRO A 241 16.66 5.02 -1.50
C PRO A 241 16.73 4.76 -3.01
N GLU A 242 15.62 5.03 -3.70
CA GLU A 242 15.44 4.86 -5.17
C GLU A 242 15.64 3.43 -5.69
N SER A 243 15.82 2.45 -4.80
CA SER A 243 16.01 1.05 -5.17
C SER A 243 14.71 0.39 -5.60
N TRP A 244 14.85 -0.68 -6.39
CA TRP A 244 13.77 -1.54 -6.83
C TRP A 244 14.04 -2.93 -6.25
N VAL A 245 13.16 -3.43 -5.39
CA VAL A 245 13.36 -4.69 -4.67
C VAL A 245 12.20 -5.64 -4.93
N THR A 246 12.52 -6.81 -5.48
CA THR A 246 11.59 -7.95 -5.46
C THR A 246 11.85 -8.78 -4.23
N LEU A 247 10.86 -8.87 -3.34
CA LEU A 247 10.87 -9.79 -2.21
C LEU A 247 10.41 -11.16 -2.70
N ALA A 248 11.36 -12.07 -2.90
CA ALA A 248 11.06 -13.46 -3.23
C ALA A 248 10.70 -14.23 -1.96
N VAL A 249 9.50 -14.84 -1.96
CA VAL A 249 8.99 -15.66 -0.85
C VAL A 249 9.23 -17.12 -1.21
N LEU A 250 10.27 -17.74 -0.65
CA LEU A 250 10.74 -19.07 -1.02
C LEU A 250 10.45 -20.12 0.04
N SER A 251 10.33 -21.36 -0.40
CA SER A 251 10.26 -22.53 0.47
C SER A 251 11.66 -23.00 0.90
N GLU A 252 11.75 -23.48 2.13
CA GLU A 252 12.87 -24.21 2.71
C GLU A 252 12.39 -25.48 3.40
N ASP A 253 13.33 -26.36 3.73
CA ASP A 253 13.11 -27.62 4.42
C ASP A 253 12.02 -28.47 3.73
N GLY A 254 12.07 -28.55 2.39
CA GLY A 254 11.10 -29.28 1.58
C GLY A 254 9.71 -28.64 1.52
N GLY A 255 9.59 -27.34 1.81
CA GLY A 255 8.32 -26.61 1.83
C GLY A 255 7.71 -26.44 3.21
N GLU A 256 8.35 -26.94 4.27
CA GLU A 256 7.86 -26.80 5.65
C GLU A 256 7.99 -25.36 6.18
N ARG A 257 8.94 -24.59 5.64
CA ARG A 257 9.22 -23.23 6.08
C ARG A 257 9.27 -22.27 4.90
N ALA A 258 8.90 -21.03 5.17
CA ALA A 258 9.08 -19.93 4.23
C ALA A 258 10.30 -19.09 4.64
N GLN A 259 10.94 -18.48 3.66
CA GLN A 259 11.97 -17.46 3.85
C GLN A 259 11.76 -16.29 2.87
N LEU A 260 12.29 -15.13 3.23
CA LEU A 260 12.22 -13.92 2.43
C LEU A 260 13.60 -13.57 1.89
N ILE A 261 13.72 -13.49 0.57
CA ILE A 261 14.97 -13.10 -0.11
C ILE A 261 14.73 -11.77 -0.85
N PRO A 262 15.33 -10.65 -0.39
CA PRO A 262 15.25 -9.40 -1.11
C PRO A 262 16.19 -9.43 -2.33
N LEU A 263 15.63 -9.24 -3.52
CA LEU A 263 16.34 -9.19 -4.79
C LEU A 263 16.37 -7.74 -5.26
N VAL A 264 17.54 -7.11 -5.20
CA VAL A 264 17.72 -5.75 -5.73
C VAL A 264 17.80 -5.81 -7.25
N GLU A 265 16.78 -5.25 -7.90
CA GLU A 265 16.68 -5.20 -9.36
C GLU A 265 17.29 -3.93 -9.93
N ASP A 266 17.71 -4.03 -11.19
CA ASP A 266 18.17 -2.90 -11.97
C ASP A 266 17.01 -2.40 -12.85
N TYR A 267 16.49 -1.23 -12.50
CA TYR A 267 15.51 -0.48 -13.29
C TYR A 267 16.13 0.79 -13.88
N ALA A 268 17.45 0.85 -14.04
CA ALA A 268 18.09 1.92 -14.81
C ALA A 268 17.63 1.88 -16.28
N PRO A 269 17.57 3.04 -16.97
CA PRO A 269 17.21 3.11 -18.38
C PRO A 269 18.03 2.16 -19.25
N LEU A 270 17.36 1.48 -20.18
CA LEU A 270 18.01 0.57 -21.13
C LEU A 270 18.35 1.31 -22.43
N PRO A 271 19.52 1.04 -23.03
CA PRO A 271 19.82 1.49 -24.39
C PRO A 271 18.83 0.90 -25.41
N LEU A 272 18.62 1.62 -26.51
CA LEU A 272 17.75 1.17 -27.59
C LEU A 272 18.25 -0.17 -28.18
N GLY A 273 17.33 -1.13 -28.33
CA GLY A 273 17.63 -2.48 -28.79
C GLY A 273 18.13 -3.42 -27.70
N GLN A 274 18.08 -3.01 -26.43
CA GLN A 274 18.37 -3.87 -25.29
C GLN A 274 17.12 -4.18 -24.46
N ALA A 275 17.13 -5.37 -23.89
CA ALA A 275 16.24 -5.82 -22.84
C ALA A 275 17.09 -6.24 -21.63
N ARG A 276 16.45 -6.43 -20.49
CA ARG A 276 17.08 -6.97 -19.28
C ARG A 276 16.44 -8.31 -18.93
N LEU A 277 17.26 -9.29 -18.59
CA LEU A 277 16.83 -10.57 -18.01
C LEU A 277 17.38 -10.67 -16.60
N SER A 278 16.49 -10.73 -15.63
CA SER A 278 16.78 -11.03 -14.23
C SER A 278 16.52 -12.52 -13.99
N PHE A 279 17.56 -13.32 -13.85
CA PHE A 279 17.44 -14.75 -13.60
C PHE A 279 17.66 -15.07 -12.12
N PHE A 280 16.68 -15.74 -11.53
CA PHE A 280 16.68 -16.15 -10.13
C PHE A 280 16.60 -17.67 -10.01
N ASN A 281 17.49 -18.25 -9.21
CA ASN A 281 17.44 -19.66 -8.86
C ASN A 281 16.90 -19.84 -7.44
N GLY A 282 15.60 -20.11 -7.33
CA GLY A 282 14.93 -20.55 -6.12
C GLY A 282 14.69 -22.06 -6.07
N ILE A 283 15.44 -22.89 -6.81
CA ILE A 283 15.37 -24.35 -6.66
C ILE A 283 16.11 -24.74 -5.40
N GLU A 284 15.36 -25.22 -4.41
CA GLU A 284 15.83 -25.53 -3.07
C GLU A 284 17.07 -26.45 -3.09
N GLY A 285 18.13 -26.02 -2.41
CA GLY A 285 19.35 -26.81 -2.22
C GLY A 285 20.18 -27.03 -3.50
N SER A 286 19.84 -26.37 -4.62
CA SER A 286 20.62 -26.47 -5.84
C SER A 286 21.98 -25.77 -5.69
N THR A 287 23.05 -26.45 -6.11
CA THR A 287 24.45 -26.00 -5.91
C THR A 287 24.96 -25.08 -7.01
N GLY A 288 24.13 -24.79 -8.03
CA GLY A 288 24.51 -24.01 -9.20
C GLY A 288 23.75 -24.43 -10.45
N LEU A 289 23.15 -23.45 -11.10
CA LEU A 289 22.52 -23.56 -12.40
C LEU A 289 23.22 -22.64 -13.41
N ASP A 290 23.36 -23.15 -14.62
CA ASP A 290 23.79 -22.37 -15.77
C ASP A 290 22.57 -22.03 -16.61
N LEU A 291 22.45 -20.77 -17.02
CA LEU A 291 21.47 -20.29 -17.98
C LEU A 291 22.14 -20.21 -19.35
N LEU A 292 21.62 -20.97 -20.31
CA LEU A 292 22.13 -21.05 -21.67
C LEU A 292 21.08 -20.62 -22.68
N ALA A 293 21.51 -20.10 -23.83
CA ALA A 293 20.70 -20.05 -25.05
C ALA A 293 21.61 -20.32 -26.25
N ASP A 294 21.12 -21.05 -27.25
CA ASP A 294 21.88 -21.46 -28.44
C ASP A 294 23.23 -22.14 -28.11
N GLY A 295 23.30 -22.85 -26.99
CA GLY A 295 24.51 -23.51 -26.48
C GLY A 295 25.55 -22.57 -25.86
N GLN A 296 25.30 -21.27 -25.82
CA GLN A 296 26.14 -20.29 -25.12
C GLN A 296 25.64 -20.12 -23.68
N VAL A 297 26.56 -20.14 -22.71
CA VAL A 297 26.29 -19.81 -21.31
C VAL A 297 26.21 -18.29 -21.14
N PHE A 298 25.09 -17.80 -20.65
CA PHE A 298 24.85 -16.38 -20.34
C PHE A 298 25.08 -16.05 -18.87
N ALA A 299 24.74 -16.97 -17.97
CA ALA A 299 25.11 -16.94 -16.57
C ALA A 299 25.44 -18.36 -16.10
N GLY A 300 26.47 -18.49 -15.27
CA GLY A 300 26.91 -19.79 -14.77
C GLY A 300 27.02 -19.80 -13.26
N GLY A 301 26.71 -20.94 -12.66
CA GLY A 301 26.85 -21.16 -11.21
C GLY A 301 25.88 -20.36 -10.35
N VAL A 302 24.69 -20.02 -10.86
CA VAL A 302 23.65 -19.34 -10.07
C VAL A 302 23.06 -20.36 -9.10
N ALA A 303 23.42 -20.30 -7.82
CA ALA A 303 23.05 -21.28 -6.80
C ALA A 303 21.71 -20.95 -6.14
N PHE A 304 21.23 -21.80 -5.23
CA PHE A 304 20.19 -21.38 -4.31
C PHE A 304 20.73 -20.30 -3.35
N PRO A 305 19.95 -19.25 -2.99
CA PRO A 305 20.42 -18.18 -2.12
C PRO A 305 21.12 -18.68 -0.85
N GLY A 306 22.35 -18.23 -0.63
CA GLY A 306 23.14 -18.51 0.58
C GLY A 306 23.93 -19.82 0.58
N VAL A 307 23.96 -20.58 -0.53
CA VAL A 307 24.67 -21.86 -0.61
C VAL A 307 26.18 -21.71 -0.84
N ILE A 308 26.59 -20.80 -1.72
CA ILE A 308 27.99 -20.55 -2.10
C ILE A 308 28.46 -19.13 -1.73
N GLY A 309 27.56 -18.26 -1.25
CA GLY A 309 27.90 -16.93 -0.72
C GLY A 309 26.70 -16.00 -0.64
N GLU A 310 26.93 -14.71 -0.38
CA GLU A 310 25.89 -13.69 -0.49
C GLU A 310 25.60 -13.40 -1.98
N ASN A 311 24.31 -13.31 -2.33
CA ASN A 311 23.82 -12.96 -3.68
C ASN A 311 24.21 -13.94 -4.81
N ASP A 312 24.32 -15.22 -4.48
CA ASP A 312 24.66 -16.31 -5.40
C ASP A 312 23.47 -16.84 -6.22
N GLY A 313 22.23 -16.51 -5.82
CA GLY A 313 21.03 -16.99 -6.49
C GLY A 313 20.36 -16.04 -7.47
N PHE A 314 20.93 -14.87 -7.72
CA PHE A 314 20.32 -13.86 -8.59
C PHE A 314 21.33 -13.18 -9.50
N VAL A 315 21.00 -13.07 -10.78
CA VAL A 315 21.84 -12.41 -11.78
C VAL A 315 20.99 -11.56 -12.71
N ILE A 316 21.55 -10.43 -13.13
CA ILE A 316 20.91 -9.50 -14.07
C ILE A 316 21.78 -9.39 -15.31
N LEU A 317 21.17 -9.59 -16.47
CA LEU A 317 21.85 -9.69 -17.75
C LEU A 317 21.22 -8.70 -18.74
N PRO A 318 21.96 -7.69 -19.24
CA PRO A 318 21.53 -6.94 -20.41
C PRO A 318 21.71 -7.82 -21.65
N LEU A 319 20.64 -7.99 -22.43
CA LEU A 319 20.64 -8.83 -23.62
C LEU A 319 20.07 -8.06 -24.82
N PRO A 320 20.54 -8.35 -26.06
CA PRO A 320 19.89 -7.85 -27.26
C PRO A 320 18.41 -8.25 -27.32
N VAL A 321 17.59 -7.37 -27.89
CA VAL A 321 16.19 -7.69 -28.22
C VAL A 321 16.18 -8.80 -29.28
N ALA A 322 15.73 -9.98 -28.88
CA ALA A 322 15.57 -11.16 -29.72
C ALA A 322 14.62 -12.16 -29.05
N THR A 323 14.32 -13.25 -29.75
CA THR A 323 13.69 -14.43 -29.15
C THR A 323 14.79 -15.44 -28.84
N TYR A 324 14.76 -15.98 -27.62
CA TYR A 324 15.73 -16.93 -27.12
C TYR A 324 15.03 -18.23 -26.70
N ASP A 325 15.67 -19.36 -27.02
CA ASP A 325 15.36 -20.65 -26.42
C ASP A 325 16.31 -20.88 -25.24
N PHE A 326 15.87 -20.49 -24.04
CA PHE A 326 16.68 -20.65 -22.85
C PHE A 326 16.62 -22.09 -22.32
N VAL A 327 17.77 -22.56 -21.84
CA VAL A 327 17.95 -23.84 -21.17
C VAL A 327 18.61 -23.56 -19.83
N VAL A 328 18.06 -24.13 -18.75
CA VAL A 328 18.68 -24.11 -17.43
C VAL A 328 19.27 -25.49 -17.19
N ALA A 329 20.58 -25.57 -17.03
CA ALA A 329 21.32 -26.82 -16.82
C ALA A 329 22.06 -26.83 -15.49
N ALA A 330 22.37 -28.02 -14.97
CA ALA A 330 23.16 -28.13 -13.75
C ALA A 330 24.62 -27.72 -14.02
N THR A 331 25.19 -26.78 -13.26
CA THR A 331 26.58 -26.32 -13.47
C THR A 331 27.60 -27.47 -13.36
N ALA A 332 27.37 -28.43 -12.46
CA ALA A 332 28.27 -29.57 -12.27
C ALA A 332 28.26 -30.56 -13.45
N ASN A 333 27.18 -30.58 -14.24
CA ASN A 333 27.07 -31.39 -15.46
C ASN A 333 26.07 -30.73 -16.44
N PRO A 334 26.56 -29.90 -17.38
CA PRO A 334 25.71 -29.19 -18.33
C PRO A 334 24.87 -30.07 -19.27
N GLU A 335 25.14 -31.38 -19.34
CA GLU A 335 24.28 -32.33 -20.07
C GLU A 335 22.95 -32.59 -19.35
N ILE A 336 22.86 -32.27 -18.05
CA ILE A 336 21.64 -32.39 -17.26
C ILE A 336 20.86 -31.09 -17.41
N VAL A 337 19.90 -31.11 -18.34
CA VAL A 337 18.89 -30.05 -18.47
C VAL A 337 17.90 -30.15 -17.32
N VAL A 338 17.79 -29.08 -16.54
CA VAL A 338 16.87 -28.96 -15.40
C VAL A 338 15.53 -28.37 -15.86
N LEU A 339 15.56 -27.27 -16.60
CA LEU A 339 14.37 -26.60 -17.14
C LEU A 339 14.61 -26.11 -18.57
N ASN A 340 13.53 -26.00 -19.35
CA ASN A 340 13.53 -25.35 -20.65
C ASN A 340 12.55 -24.17 -20.63
N ALA A 341 12.93 -23.08 -21.27
CA ALA A 341 12.11 -21.91 -21.50
C ALA A 341 12.27 -21.50 -22.98
N PRO A 342 11.53 -22.17 -23.88
CA PRO A 342 11.56 -21.85 -25.31
C PRO A 342 10.81 -20.55 -25.61
N ASP A 343 11.11 -19.95 -26.76
CA ASP A 343 10.37 -18.82 -27.36
C ASP A 343 10.28 -17.57 -26.47
N ILE A 344 11.28 -17.31 -25.62
CA ILE A 344 11.29 -16.14 -24.73
C ILE A 344 11.63 -14.89 -25.53
N ARG A 345 10.64 -14.03 -25.71
CA ARG A 345 10.77 -12.80 -26.47
C ARG A 345 11.24 -11.65 -25.58
N LEU A 346 12.50 -11.29 -25.70
CA LEU A 346 13.02 -10.07 -25.09
C LEU A 346 12.62 -8.87 -25.93
N ARG A 347 12.02 -7.85 -25.29
CA ARG A 347 11.47 -6.66 -25.95
C ARG A 347 12.20 -5.40 -25.48
N ASP A 348 12.30 -4.42 -26.37
CA ASP A 348 12.95 -3.15 -26.07
C ASP A 348 12.27 -2.45 -24.89
N GLY A 349 13.06 -2.04 -23.89
CA GLY A 349 12.55 -1.38 -22.68
C GLY A 349 11.82 -2.29 -21.69
N TYR A 350 11.88 -3.61 -21.85
CA TYR A 350 11.33 -4.58 -20.90
C TYR A 350 12.43 -5.21 -20.05
N ASN A 351 12.08 -5.44 -18.78
CA ASN A 351 12.77 -6.37 -17.90
C ASN A 351 11.96 -7.67 -17.83
N VAL A 352 12.64 -8.81 -17.94
CA VAL A 352 12.07 -10.14 -17.78
C VAL A 352 12.61 -10.73 -16.48
N PHE A 353 11.75 -10.96 -15.50
CA PHE A 353 12.09 -11.70 -14.28
C PHE A 353 11.79 -13.19 -14.51
N MET A 354 12.84 -14.00 -14.56
CA MET A 354 12.79 -15.43 -14.79
C MET A 354 13.23 -16.16 -13.51
N ALA A 355 12.30 -16.85 -12.86
CA ALA A 355 12.55 -17.58 -11.63
C ALA A 355 12.46 -19.09 -11.87
N ALA A 356 13.57 -19.80 -11.71
CA ALA A 356 13.57 -21.26 -11.58
C ALA A 356 13.26 -21.60 -10.12
N VAL A 357 12.17 -22.32 -9.86
CA VAL A 357 11.69 -22.56 -8.49
C VAL A 357 11.25 -24.00 -8.28
N GLY A 358 11.26 -24.43 -7.02
CA GLY A 358 10.78 -25.73 -6.60
C GLY A 358 11.88 -26.57 -5.95
N THR A 359 11.84 -27.88 -6.15
CA THR A 359 12.85 -28.83 -5.65
C THR A 359 13.67 -29.40 -6.79
N PRO A 360 14.83 -30.03 -6.53
CA PRO A 360 15.64 -30.66 -7.58
C PRO A 360 14.90 -31.73 -8.40
N VAL A 361 13.84 -32.34 -7.84
CA VAL A 361 13.04 -33.39 -8.50
C VAL A 361 11.69 -32.88 -9.04
N SER A 362 11.28 -31.69 -8.64
CA SER A 362 10.04 -31.05 -9.08
C SER A 362 10.24 -29.54 -9.13
N SER A 363 10.71 -29.07 -10.28
CA SER A 363 10.98 -27.66 -10.54
C SER A 363 10.15 -27.14 -11.71
N ARG A 364 9.98 -25.83 -11.76
CA ARG A 364 9.33 -25.11 -12.85
C ARG A 364 10.00 -23.77 -13.06
N ILE A 365 9.74 -23.16 -14.22
CA ILE A 365 10.15 -21.79 -14.50
C ILE A 365 8.93 -20.86 -14.50
N LEU A 366 9.06 -19.73 -13.84
CA LEU A 366 8.09 -18.64 -13.85
C LEU A 366 8.73 -17.45 -14.56
N ILE A 367 7.98 -16.78 -15.42
CA ILE A 367 8.48 -15.71 -16.27
C ILE A 367 7.49 -14.55 -16.22
N PHE A 368 8.01 -13.37 -15.87
CA PHE A 368 7.23 -12.16 -15.75
C PHE A 368 7.90 -11.04 -16.53
N GLU A 369 7.14 -10.31 -17.32
CA GLU A 369 7.65 -9.20 -18.10
C GLU A 369 7.13 -7.88 -17.52
N THR A 370 8.02 -6.91 -17.38
CA THR A 370 7.68 -5.58 -16.86
C THR A 370 8.25 -4.52 -17.78
N ASN A 371 7.44 -3.52 -18.15
CA ASN A 371 7.90 -2.41 -18.97
C ASN A 371 8.60 -1.38 -18.08
N VAL A 372 9.93 -1.30 -18.17
CA VAL A 372 10.76 -0.46 -17.29
C VAL A 372 10.40 1.02 -17.44
N ASN A 373 10.14 1.48 -18.66
CA ASN A 373 9.83 2.89 -18.91
C ASN A 373 8.49 3.30 -18.30
N VAL A 374 7.49 2.42 -18.38
CA VAL A 374 6.16 2.66 -17.81
C VAL A 374 6.23 2.67 -16.28
N GLU A 375 6.90 1.69 -15.67
CA GLU A 375 7.02 1.63 -14.20
C GLU A 375 7.79 2.83 -13.64
N ARG A 376 8.87 3.24 -14.31
CA ARG A 376 9.62 4.44 -13.90
C ARG A 376 8.77 5.70 -14.00
N ALA A 377 8.02 5.87 -15.09
CA ALA A 377 7.13 7.01 -15.25
C ALA A 377 6.06 7.04 -14.13
N PHE A 378 5.47 5.89 -13.80
CA PHE A 378 4.52 5.81 -12.69
C PHE A 378 5.14 6.06 -11.32
N ALA A 379 6.39 5.63 -11.08
CA ALA A 379 7.10 5.96 -9.85
C ALA A 379 7.39 7.47 -9.77
N GLU A 380 7.85 8.08 -10.86
CA GLU A 380 8.11 9.52 -10.94
C GLU A 380 6.81 10.36 -10.75
N GLU A 381 5.68 9.94 -11.35
CA GLU A 381 4.38 10.59 -11.16
C GLU A 381 3.88 10.48 -9.71
N ARG A 382 3.98 9.31 -9.09
CA ARG A 382 3.62 9.09 -7.67
C ARG A 382 4.49 9.88 -6.69
N HIS A 383 5.67 10.33 -7.12
CA HIS A 383 6.53 11.20 -6.32
C HIS A 383 6.18 12.69 -6.49
N ALA A 384 5.51 13.06 -7.59
CA ALA A 384 5.14 14.44 -7.91
C ALA A 384 3.76 14.83 -7.38
N SER A 385 2.87 13.86 -7.18
CA SER A 385 1.61 13.99 -6.43
C SER A 385 1.86 13.74 -4.95
#